data_AF-A0A849NHH7-F1
#
_entry.id   AF-A0A849NHH7-F1
#
_cell.length_a   1.000
_cell.length_b   1.000
_cell.length_c   1.000
_cell.angle_alpha   90.00
_cell.angle_beta   90.00
_cell.angle_gamma   90.00
#
_symmetry.space_group_name_H-M   'P 1'
#
loop_
_entity.id
_entity.type
_entity.pdbx_description
1 polymer ?
#
loop_
_entity_poly.entity_id
_entity_poly.type
_entity_poly.pdbx_seq_one_letter_code
_entity_poly.pdbx_strand_id
1 'polypeptide(L)'
;MCIIILNTKEHLSKEILNECWDSNNDGAGLMYAIDGSINTFKELKTFNTFYDYYSTLRSEFKKTKIALHFRIATSGKIDTNNIHPFKVNEKLAFMHNGMIDIPLQRKSKVSDTIAFNQKILKQLPHNFLNNVAMRELIARYVERSKLLFMNYQGKYWILNEHLGHWDKKGNWFSNYSYCPSTILSERPDILWTHEIGDYELCQYCGIELLEEREVVNETCYGCMHKFSTEIGICTVHDF
;
A
#
# COMPACT_ATOMS: atom_id res chain seq x y z
N MET A 1 7.13 4.50 3.57
CA MET A 1 6.74 3.66 2.41
C MET A 1 5.26 3.86 2.13
N CYS A 2 4.80 3.90 0.87
CA CYS A 2 3.37 3.98 0.51
C CYS A 2 2.54 2.91 1.23
N ILE A 3 1.22 3.06 1.29
CA ILE A 3 0.35 2.01 1.83
C ILE A 3 -0.88 1.78 0.95
N ILE A 4 -1.18 0.50 0.68
CA ILE A 4 -2.44 0.02 0.12
C ILE A 4 -3.26 -0.60 1.25
N ILE A 5 -4.55 -0.31 1.26
CA ILE A 5 -5.52 -0.92 2.17
C ILE A 5 -6.67 -1.53 1.36
N LEU A 6 -6.97 -2.80 1.55
CA LEU A 6 -8.24 -3.40 1.12
C LEU A 6 -9.24 -3.33 2.26
N ASN A 7 -10.13 -2.35 2.25
CA ASN A 7 -11.22 -2.25 3.20
C ASN A 7 -12.43 -3.06 2.71
N THR A 8 -12.61 -4.25 3.26
CA THR A 8 -13.62 -5.21 2.76
C THR A 8 -15.03 -4.92 3.28
N LYS A 9 -15.11 -4.39 4.50
CA LYS A 9 -16.35 -4.08 5.23
C LYS A 9 -16.06 -3.07 6.32
N GLU A 10 -17.13 -2.50 6.88
CA GLU A 10 -17.08 -1.58 8.01
C GLU A 10 -16.23 -0.32 7.74
N HIS A 11 -16.38 0.67 8.62
CA HIS A 11 -15.70 1.95 8.50
C HIS A 11 -14.31 1.85 9.13
N LEU A 12 -13.27 2.21 8.38
CA LEU A 12 -11.95 2.48 8.97
C LEU A 12 -12.04 3.75 9.82
N SER A 13 -11.38 3.78 10.97
CA SER A 13 -11.46 4.95 11.84
C SER A 13 -10.78 6.15 11.18
N LYS A 14 -11.22 7.36 11.53
CA LYS A 14 -10.62 8.58 10.99
C LYS A 14 -9.14 8.66 11.35
N GLU A 15 -8.79 8.19 12.54
CA GLU A 15 -7.44 8.18 13.08
C GLU A 15 -6.52 7.30 12.23
N ILE A 16 -6.94 6.08 11.86
CA ILE A 16 -6.15 5.20 10.99
C ILE A 16 -5.88 5.86 9.63
N LEU A 17 -6.91 6.45 9.02
CA LEU A 17 -6.75 7.09 7.72
C LEU A 17 -5.93 8.38 7.79
N ASN A 18 -6.02 9.10 8.91
CA ASN A 18 -5.22 10.29 9.16
C ASN A 18 -3.74 9.91 9.31
N GLU A 19 -3.43 8.84 10.05
CA GLU A 19 -2.06 8.33 10.18
C GLU A 19 -1.49 7.90 8.82
N CYS A 20 -2.29 7.21 8.00
CA CYS A 20 -1.88 6.86 6.64
C CYS A 20 -1.55 8.10 5.80
N TRP A 21 -2.35 9.15 5.93
CA TRP A 21 -2.17 10.41 5.21
C TRP A 21 -0.94 11.16 5.69
N ASP A 22 -0.76 11.31 6.99
CA ASP A 22 0.37 12.04 7.57
C ASP A 22 1.71 11.36 7.26
N SER A 23 1.73 10.03 7.28
CA SER A 23 2.90 9.22 6.88
C SER A 23 3.13 9.19 5.36
N ASN A 24 2.13 9.53 4.54
CA ASN A 24 2.16 9.42 3.07
C ASN A 24 1.34 10.55 2.40
N ASN A 25 1.85 11.78 2.51
CA ASN A 25 1.09 12.99 2.23
C ASN A 25 1.18 13.49 0.77
N ASP A 26 1.77 12.71 -0.16
CA ASP A 26 1.86 13.06 -1.59
C ASP A 26 0.62 12.66 -2.40
N GLY A 27 -0.50 12.51 -1.70
CA GLY A 27 -1.83 12.26 -2.23
C GLY A 27 -2.34 10.84 -1.99
N ALA A 28 -3.66 10.70 -2.05
CA ALA A 28 -4.34 9.44 -1.84
C ALA A 28 -5.38 9.18 -2.93
N GLY A 29 -5.74 7.91 -3.11
CA GLY A 29 -6.83 7.55 -3.99
C GLY A 29 -7.48 6.25 -3.57
N LEU A 30 -8.65 6.00 -4.14
CA LEU A 30 -9.41 4.79 -3.89
C LEU A 30 -10.04 4.23 -5.15
N MET A 31 -10.31 2.93 -5.15
CA MET A 31 -11.13 2.25 -6.15
C MET A 31 -12.16 1.35 -5.51
N TYR A 32 -13.30 1.21 -6.19
CA TYR A 32 -14.43 0.40 -5.77
C TYR A 32 -15.29 0.04 -6.99
N ALA A 33 -16.08 -1.02 -6.88
CA ALA A 33 -16.94 -1.49 -7.96
C ALA A 33 -18.42 -1.39 -7.58
N ILE A 34 -19.21 -0.71 -8.41
CA ILE A 34 -20.66 -0.53 -8.26
C ILE A 34 -21.29 -0.64 -9.64
N ASP A 35 -22.43 -1.33 -9.72
CA ASP A 35 -23.25 -1.47 -10.94
C ASP A 35 -22.46 -1.90 -12.18
N GLY A 36 -21.50 -2.82 -11.98
CA GLY A 36 -20.68 -3.35 -13.07
C GLY A 36 -19.66 -2.34 -13.62
N SER A 37 -19.29 -1.32 -12.85
CA SER A 37 -18.29 -0.33 -13.21
C SER A 37 -17.19 -0.23 -12.13
N ILE A 38 -15.93 -0.16 -12.57
CA ILE A 38 -14.79 0.15 -11.68
C ILE A 38 -14.65 1.68 -11.57
N ASN A 39 -14.91 2.20 -10.38
CA ASN A 39 -14.86 3.62 -10.06
C ASN A 39 -13.56 3.96 -9.34
N THR A 40 -13.08 5.19 -9.52
CA THR A 40 -11.83 5.66 -8.90
C THR A 40 -11.98 7.10 -8.44
N PHE A 41 -11.42 7.43 -7.29
CA PHE A 41 -11.32 8.78 -6.77
C PHE A 41 -9.87 9.07 -6.34
N LYS A 42 -9.40 10.30 -6.53
CA LYS A 42 -8.03 10.74 -6.19
C LYS A 42 -8.08 12.13 -5.58
N GLU A 43 -7.34 12.33 -4.50
CA GLU A 43 -7.19 13.59 -3.78
C GLU A 43 -5.71 13.84 -3.52
N LEU A 44 -5.26 15.08 -3.73
CA LEU A 44 -3.85 15.44 -3.64
C LEU A 44 -3.55 16.39 -2.48
N LYS A 45 -4.53 17.16 -2.01
CA LYS A 45 -4.30 18.34 -1.17
C LYS A 45 -4.79 18.18 0.25
N THR A 46 -5.97 17.57 0.45
CA THR A 46 -6.68 17.65 1.73
C THR A 46 -7.18 16.30 2.20
N PHE A 47 -6.69 15.87 3.38
CA PHE A 47 -7.17 14.66 4.05
C PHE A 47 -8.68 14.67 4.26
N ASN A 48 -9.25 15.80 4.69
CA ASN A 48 -10.69 15.91 4.93
C ASN A 48 -11.52 15.61 3.67
N THR A 49 -11.10 16.10 2.49
CA THR A 49 -11.82 15.82 1.23
C THR A 49 -11.76 14.33 0.88
N PHE A 50 -10.60 13.70 1.08
CA PHE A 50 -10.47 12.26 0.90
C PHE A 50 -11.34 11.46 1.88
N TYR A 51 -11.29 11.83 3.16
CA TYR A 51 -12.03 11.17 4.24
C TYR A 51 -13.54 11.31 4.06
N ASP A 52 -14.04 12.50 3.71
CA ASP A 52 -15.46 12.75 3.52
C ASP A 52 -16.01 11.94 2.33
N TYR A 53 -15.24 11.84 1.24
CA TYR A 53 -15.59 10.99 0.10
C TYR A 53 -15.63 9.51 0.52
N TYR A 54 -14.59 9.02 1.20
CA TYR A 54 -14.54 7.65 1.70
C TYR A 54 -15.71 7.34 2.65
N SER A 55 -15.99 8.24 3.60
CA SER A 55 -17.02 8.09 4.62
C SER A 55 -18.42 8.04 4.01
N THR A 56 -18.69 8.92 3.05
CA THR A 56 -19.94 8.92 2.28
C THR A 56 -20.10 7.61 1.52
N LEU A 57 -19.07 7.21 0.77
CA LEU A 57 -19.06 5.98 -0.02
C LEU A 57 -19.29 4.73 0.85
N ARG A 58 -18.59 4.63 1.99
CA ARG A 58 -18.74 3.50 2.93
C ARG A 58 -20.11 3.49 3.59
N SER A 59 -20.69 4.65 3.88
CA SER A 59 -22.02 4.76 4.49
C SER A 59 -23.12 4.30 3.54
N GLU A 60 -23.02 4.70 2.27
CA GLU A 60 -23.96 4.32 1.20
C GLU A 60 -23.80 2.84 0.81
N PHE A 61 -22.57 2.36 0.68
CA PHE A 61 -22.25 1.02 0.19
C PHE A 61 -21.51 0.16 1.22
N LYS A 62 -22.20 -0.15 2.33
CA LYS A 62 -21.63 -0.82 3.51
C LYS A 62 -20.87 -2.12 3.24
N LYS A 63 -21.27 -2.88 2.21
CA LYS A 63 -20.67 -4.19 1.86
C LYS A 63 -19.69 -4.12 0.68
N THR A 64 -19.53 -2.96 0.06
CA THR A 64 -18.65 -2.80 -1.10
C THR A 64 -17.20 -2.82 -0.65
N LYS A 65 -16.34 -3.56 -1.36
CA LYS A 65 -14.90 -3.52 -1.10
C LYS A 65 -14.35 -2.22 -1.66
N ILE A 66 -13.56 -1.52 -0.85
CA ILE A 66 -12.91 -0.27 -1.23
C ILE A 66 -11.42 -0.49 -1.06
N ALA A 67 -10.64 -0.36 -2.12
CA ALA A 67 -9.20 -0.33 -2.03
C ALA A 67 -8.74 1.12 -1.94
N LEU A 68 -7.88 1.43 -0.97
CA LEU A 68 -7.31 2.74 -0.69
C LEU A 68 -5.80 2.68 -0.95
N HIS A 69 -5.22 3.81 -1.35
CA HIS A 69 -3.78 3.96 -1.45
C HIS A 69 -3.37 5.37 -1.00
N PHE A 70 -2.38 5.47 -0.12
CA PHE A 70 -1.74 6.73 0.27
C PHE A 70 -0.29 6.72 -0.23
N ARG A 71 0.10 7.79 -0.93
CA ARG A 71 1.36 7.86 -1.68
C ARG A 71 2.39 8.70 -0.93
N ILE A 72 3.62 8.20 -0.91
CA ILE A 72 4.84 8.98 -0.71
C ILE A 72 5.66 8.93 -2.00
N ALA A 73 6.00 10.08 -2.56
CA ALA A 73 6.61 10.20 -3.88
C ALA A 73 8.12 10.00 -3.79
N THR A 74 8.57 8.75 -4.00
CA THR A 74 10.00 8.43 -4.18
C THR A 74 10.48 8.70 -5.61
N SER A 75 9.57 8.71 -6.57
CA SER A 75 9.82 9.03 -7.98
C SER A 75 8.56 9.58 -8.67
N GLY A 76 8.75 10.20 -9.83
CA GLY A 76 7.69 10.85 -10.59
C GLY A 76 7.24 12.18 -9.98
N LYS A 77 6.34 12.88 -10.66
CA LYS A 77 5.81 14.15 -10.17
C LYS A 77 4.78 13.94 -9.06
N ILE A 78 4.67 14.88 -8.13
CA ILE A 78 3.54 14.95 -7.19
C ILE A 78 2.38 15.61 -7.93
N ASP A 79 1.53 14.78 -8.55
CA ASP A 79 0.30 15.18 -9.23
C ASP A 79 -0.69 14.01 -9.31
N THR A 80 -1.94 14.32 -9.68
CA THR A 80 -3.03 13.33 -9.80
C THR A 80 -2.77 12.25 -10.85
N ASN A 81 -1.84 12.46 -11.78
CA ASN A 81 -1.46 11.47 -12.78
C ASN A 81 -0.58 10.37 -12.21
N ASN A 82 0.11 10.61 -11.09
CA ASN A 82 1.00 9.65 -10.44
C ASN A 82 0.44 9.08 -9.12
N ILE A 83 -0.76 9.48 -8.71
CA ILE A 83 -1.46 8.90 -7.56
C ILE A 83 -2.22 7.66 -8.02
N HIS A 84 -2.18 6.59 -7.23
CA HIS A 84 -3.00 5.40 -7.44
C HIS A 84 -4.50 5.68 -7.23
N PRO A 85 -5.42 4.88 -7.78
CA PRO A 85 -5.23 3.70 -8.62
C PRO A 85 -4.91 4.02 -10.10
N PHE A 86 -4.45 3.02 -10.84
CA PHE A 86 -4.28 3.07 -12.29
C PHE A 86 -5.21 2.07 -12.99
N LYS A 87 -5.87 2.49 -14.07
CA LYS A 87 -6.63 1.59 -14.93
C LYS A 87 -5.68 0.77 -15.82
N VAL A 88 -5.84 -0.54 -15.79
CA VAL A 88 -5.27 -1.45 -16.79
C VAL A 88 -6.14 -1.40 -18.05
N ASN A 89 -7.46 -1.51 -17.87
CA ASN A 89 -8.46 -1.30 -18.91
C ASN A 89 -9.77 -0.79 -18.27
N GLU A 90 -10.84 -0.64 -19.05
CA GLU A 90 -12.13 -0.13 -18.54
C GLU A 90 -12.77 -0.98 -17.45
N LYS A 91 -12.34 -2.23 -17.30
CA LYS A 91 -12.92 -3.23 -16.38
C LYS A 91 -11.98 -3.63 -15.25
N LEU A 92 -10.75 -3.08 -15.21
CA LEU A 92 -9.71 -3.50 -14.27
C LEU A 92 -8.81 -2.32 -13.88
N ALA A 93 -8.69 -2.08 -12.59
CA ALA A 93 -7.74 -1.13 -12.02
C ALA A 93 -6.83 -1.82 -11.00
N PHE A 94 -5.69 -1.18 -10.69
CA PHE A 94 -4.75 -1.69 -9.71
C PHE A 94 -4.03 -0.58 -8.94
N MET A 95 -3.47 -0.99 -7.80
CA MET A 95 -2.62 -0.20 -6.92
C MET A 95 -1.31 -0.95 -6.68
N HIS A 96 -0.21 -0.20 -6.47
CA HIS A 96 1.12 -0.74 -6.24
C HIS A 96 1.78 -0.10 -5.02
N ASN A 97 2.42 -0.93 -4.19
CA ASN A 97 3.30 -0.49 -3.12
C ASN A 97 4.64 -1.23 -3.22
N GLY A 98 5.72 -0.47 -3.38
CA GLY A 98 7.08 -0.96 -3.56
C GLY A 98 7.78 -0.26 -4.72
N MET A 99 8.74 -0.94 -5.32
CA MET A 99 9.48 -0.50 -6.49
C MET A 99 9.48 -1.60 -7.54
N ILE A 100 9.27 -1.24 -8.80
CA ILE A 100 9.33 -2.18 -9.92
C ILE A 100 10.57 -1.86 -10.74
N ASP A 101 11.48 -2.82 -10.85
CA ASP A 101 12.64 -2.70 -11.74
C ASP A 101 12.18 -2.80 -13.20
N ILE A 102 11.89 -1.63 -13.78
CA ILE A 102 11.54 -1.48 -15.18
C ILE A 102 12.36 -0.34 -15.79
N PRO A 103 12.98 -0.56 -16.96
CA PRO A 103 13.80 0.47 -17.59
C PRO A 103 12.99 1.75 -17.87
N LEU A 104 13.42 2.84 -17.23
CA LEU A 104 12.93 4.20 -17.41
C LEU A 104 14.03 5.09 -17.98
N GLN A 105 13.64 6.10 -18.78
CA GLN A 105 14.58 7.15 -19.16
C GLN A 105 15.00 7.97 -17.93
N ARG A 106 16.25 8.41 -17.89
CA ARG A 106 16.75 9.28 -16.81
C ARG A 106 15.88 10.55 -16.71
N LYS A 107 15.43 10.90 -15.50
CA LYS A 107 14.46 11.99 -15.23
C LYS A 107 13.07 11.78 -15.84
N SER A 108 12.62 10.52 -15.96
CA SER A 108 11.24 10.21 -16.33
C SER A 108 10.24 10.97 -15.44
N LYS A 109 9.24 11.60 -16.06
CA LYS A 109 8.10 12.21 -15.36
C LYS A 109 7.04 11.18 -14.93
N VAL A 110 7.22 9.95 -15.38
CA VAL A 110 6.31 8.82 -15.23
C VAL A 110 6.90 7.85 -14.21
N SER A 111 6.10 7.43 -13.23
CA SER A 111 6.52 6.43 -12.24
C SER A 111 6.78 5.07 -12.87
N ASP A 112 7.60 4.26 -12.20
CA ASP A 112 7.80 2.83 -12.48
C ASP A 112 6.48 2.08 -12.68
N THR A 113 5.48 2.42 -11.87
CA THR A 113 4.16 1.80 -11.88
C THR A 113 3.41 2.08 -13.18
N ILE A 114 3.44 3.33 -13.65
CA ILE A 114 2.79 3.68 -14.92
C ILE A 114 3.52 3.01 -16.09
N ALA A 115 4.85 2.98 -16.05
CA ALA A 115 5.62 2.27 -17.08
C ALA A 115 5.33 0.77 -17.10
N PHE A 116 5.26 0.13 -15.93
CA PHE A 116 4.89 -1.27 -15.79
C PHE A 116 3.46 -1.52 -16.33
N ASN A 117 2.52 -0.64 -16.00
CA ASN A 117 1.16 -0.73 -16.53
C ASN A 117 1.15 -0.64 -18.07
N GLN A 118 1.81 0.36 -18.65
CA GLN A 118 1.79 0.60 -20.09
C GLN A 118 2.51 -0.49 -20.90
N LYS A 119 3.70 -0.89 -20.44
CA LYS A 119 4.58 -1.81 -21.16
C LYS A 119 4.22 -3.28 -20.95
N ILE A 120 3.66 -3.62 -19.79
CA ILE A 120 3.38 -5.02 -19.41
C ILE A 120 1.88 -5.23 -19.24
N LEU A 121 1.25 -4.69 -18.19
CA LEU A 121 -0.11 -5.07 -17.80
C LEU A 121 -1.15 -4.82 -18.90
N LYS A 122 -1.06 -3.70 -19.62
CA LYS A 122 -1.96 -3.36 -20.72
C LYS A 122 -1.78 -4.24 -21.97
N GLN A 123 -0.66 -4.96 -22.07
CA GLN A 123 -0.37 -5.86 -23.19
C GLN A 123 -0.84 -7.30 -22.90
N LEU A 124 -1.20 -7.61 -21.65
CA LEU A 124 -1.67 -8.95 -21.27
C LEU A 124 -3.14 -9.16 -21.67
N PRO A 125 -3.57 -10.42 -21.90
CA PRO A 125 -4.97 -10.75 -22.17
C PRO A 125 -5.90 -10.23 -21.06
N HIS A 126 -7.09 -9.73 -21.40
CA HIS A 126 -8.00 -9.10 -20.42
C HIS A 126 -8.34 -9.94 -19.18
N ASN A 127 -8.22 -11.26 -19.26
CA ASN A 127 -8.48 -12.22 -18.19
C ASN A 127 -7.20 -12.80 -17.55
N PHE A 128 -6.02 -12.18 -17.75
CA PHE A 128 -4.73 -12.72 -17.26
C PHE A 128 -4.75 -13.05 -15.77
N LEU A 129 -5.46 -12.26 -14.95
CA LEU A 129 -5.61 -12.50 -13.51
C LEU A 129 -6.39 -13.77 -13.16
N ASN A 130 -7.11 -14.41 -14.08
CA ASN A 130 -7.72 -15.72 -13.82
C ASN A 130 -6.70 -16.86 -13.97
N ASN A 131 -5.60 -16.65 -14.67
CA ASN A 131 -4.55 -17.65 -14.86
C ASN A 131 -3.53 -17.57 -13.70
N VAL A 132 -3.40 -18.68 -12.94
CA VAL A 132 -2.50 -18.78 -11.78
C VAL A 132 -1.04 -18.54 -12.18
N ALA A 133 -0.58 -19.15 -13.27
CA ALA A 133 0.81 -19.03 -13.73
C ALA A 133 1.18 -17.59 -14.13
N MET A 134 0.24 -16.87 -14.75
CA MET A 134 0.44 -15.45 -15.08
C MET A 134 0.55 -14.59 -13.82
N ARG A 135 -0.29 -14.85 -12.81
CA ARG A 135 -0.19 -14.14 -11.52
C ARG A 135 1.15 -14.40 -10.84
N GLU A 136 1.61 -15.65 -10.85
CA GLU A 136 2.89 -16.02 -10.23
C GLU A 136 4.09 -15.44 -10.97
N LEU A 137 4.06 -15.41 -12.31
CA LEU A 137 5.09 -14.74 -13.12
C LEU A 137 5.17 -13.25 -12.79
N ILE A 138 4.03 -12.57 -12.70
CA ILE A 138 3.98 -11.15 -12.34
C ILE A 138 4.49 -10.94 -10.90
N ALA A 139 4.03 -11.76 -9.96
CA ALA A 139 4.43 -11.69 -8.55
C ALA A 139 5.95 -11.83 -8.38
N ARG A 140 6.56 -12.77 -9.12
CA ARG A 140 8.03 -12.93 -9.15
C ARG A 140 8.73 -11.74 -9.81
N TYR A 141 8.19 -11.20 -10.89
CA TYR A 141 8.79 -10.06 -11.59
C TYR A 141 8.81 -8.79 -10.72
N VAL A 142 7.79 -8.56 -9.90
CA VAL A 142 7.73 -7.40 -9.00
C VAL A 142 8.35 -7.65 -7.62
N GLU A 143 8.93 -8.83 -7.41
CA GLU A 143 9.68 -9.22 -6.21
C GLU A 143 8.97 -8.89 -4.90
N ARG A 144 9.47 -7.92 -4.12
CA ARG A 144 8.96 -7.52 -2.80
C ARG A 144 7.80 -6.52 -2.86
N SER A 145 7.40 -6.11 -4.06
CA SER A 145 6.31 -5.17 -4.27
C SER A 145 4.94 -5.85 -4.19
N LYS A 146 3.96 -5.13 -3.65
CA LYS A 146 2.58 -5.60 -3.52
C LYS A 146 1.73 -4.97 -4.61
N LEU A 147 0.89 -5.78 -5.26
CA LEU A 147 -0.08 -5.29 -6.23
C LEU A 147 -1.49 -5.70 -5.83
N LEU A 148 -2.39 -4.73 -5.74
CA LEU A 148 -3.81 -4.99 -5.51
C LEU A 148 -4.60 -4.64 -6.76
N PHE A 149 -5.24 -5.64 -7.38
CA PHE A 149 -6.12 -5.49 -8.52
C PHE A 149 -7.58 -5.57 -8.10
N MET A 150 -8.46 -4.80 -8.74
CA MET A 150 -9.91 -4.91 -8.60
C MET A 150 -10.59 -4.75 -9.95
N ASN A 151 -11.51 -5.66 -10.26
CA ASN A 151 -12.33 -5.57 -11.46
C ASN A 151 -13.67 -4.86 -11.21
N TYR A 152 -14.37 -4.57 -12.30
CA TYR A 152 -15.70 -3.94 -12.32
C TYR A 152 -16.82 -4.67 -11.56
N GLN A 153 -16.58 -5.92 -11.13
CA GLN A 153 -17.51 -6.72 -10.32
C GLN A 153 -17.14 -6.73 -8.83
N GLY A 154 -16.05 -6.05 -8.44
CA GLY A 154 -15.53 -6.07 -7.08
C GLY A 154 -14.78 -7.36 -6.71
N LYS A 155 -14.45 -8.20 -7.71
CA LYS A 155 -13.46 -9.28 -7.55
C LYS A 155 -12.08 -8.66 -7.52
N TYR A 156 -11.26 -9.12 -6.59
CA TYR A 156 -9.93 -8.58 -6.35
C TYR A 156 -8.88 -9.69 -6.34
N TRP A 157 -7.62 -9.29 -6.52
CA TRP A 157 -6.44 -10.14 -6.41
C TRP A 157 -5.34 -9.34 -5.75
N ILE A 158 -4.62 -9.96 -4.81
CA ILE A 158 -3.44 -9.38 -4.19
C ILE A 158 -2.25 -10.25 -4.61
N LEU A 159 -1.29 -9.66 -5.32
CA LEU A 159 -0.03 -10.31 -5.62
C LEU A 159 0.98 -9.93 -4.53
N ASN A 160 1.73 -10.93 -4.06
CA ASN A 160 2.58 -10.85 -2.88
C ASN A 160 1.82 -10.47 -1.61
N GLU A 161 0.61 -11.02 -1.44
CA GLU A 161 -0.28 -10.79 -0.29
C GLU A 161 0.39 -11.06 1.06
N HIS A 162 1.26 -12.08 1.12
CA HIS A 162 2.02 -12.51 2.30
C HIS A 162 3.02 -11.46 2.80
N LEU A 163 3.34 -10.44 2.01
CA LEU A 163 4.20 -9.32 2.40
C LEU A 163 3.41 -8.16 3.04
N GLY A 164 2.09 -8.30 3.15
CA GLY A 164 1.22 -7.45 3.96
C GLY A 164 0.53 -8.29 5.04
N HIS A 165 -0.52 -7.75 5.64
CA HIS A 165 -1.23 -8.44 6.73
C HIS A 165 -2.72 -8.10 6.76
N TRP A 166 -3.50 -9.03 7.30
CA TRP A 166 -4.93 -8.85 7.56
C TRP A 166 -5.16 -8.45 9.03
N ASP A 167 -6.04 -7.48 9.27
CA ASP A 167 -6.53 -7.19 10.61
C ASP A 167 -7.70 -8.14 10.99
N LYS A 168 -8.08 -8.15 12.27
CA LYS A 168 -9.22 -8.94 12.75
C LYS A 168 -10.56 -8.54 12.14
N LYS A 169 -10.67 -7.33 11.60
CA LYS A 169 -11.86 -6.82 10.94
C LYS A 169 -11.92 -7.27 9.46
N GLY A 170 -10.91 -7.98 8.98
CA GLY A 170 -10.84 -8.47 7.61
C GLY A 170 -10.44 -7.40 6.60
N ASN A 171 -9.67 -6.39 7.01
CA ASN A 171 -9.02 -5.45 6.12
C ASN A 171 -7.57 -5.89 5.89
N TRP A 172 -7.08 -5.81 4.66
CA TRP A 172 -5.68 -6.08 4.35
C TRP A 172 -4.90 -4.78 4.24
N PHE A 173 -3.69 -4.73 4.78
CA PHE A 173 -2.77 -3.60 4.73
C PHE A 173 -1.44 -4.07 4.12
N SER A 174 -0.86 -3.26 3.22
CA SER A 174 0.38 -3.65 2.55
C SER A 174 1.64 -3.47 3.38
N ASN A 175 1.57 -2.79 4.52
CA ASN A 175 2.63 -2.61 5.52
C ASN A 175 2.02 -1.99 6.78
N TYR A 176 2.86 -1.71 7.77
CA TYR A 176 2.45 -1.17 9.07
C TYR A 176 2.46 0.36 9.15
N SER A 177 2.61 1.10 8.05
CA SER A 177 2.80 2.58 8.10
C SER A 177 1.58 3.36 8.62
N TYR A 178 0.49 2.68 8.92
CA TYR A 178 -0.72 3.22 9.57
C TYR A 178 -0.68 3.09 11.10
N CYS A 179 0.34 2.42 11.64
CA CYS A 179 0.60 2.31 13.07
C CYS A 179 1.43 3.53 13.52
N PRO A 180 1.00 4.26 14.56
CA PRO A 180 1.76 5.40 15.08
C PRO A 180 3.16 4.96 15.49
N SER A 181 4.21 5.60 14.98
CA SER A 181 5.57 5.37 15.44
C SER A 181 5.70 5.85 16.89
N THR A 182 5.94 4.94 17.84
CA THR A 182 6.38 5.36 19.17
C THR A 182 7.85 5.73 19.07
N ILE A 183 8.12 7.00 18.77
CA ILE A 183 9.47 7.57 18.72
C ILE A 183 10.22 7.27 20.01
N LEU A 184 11.51 6.94 19.86
CA LEU A 184 12.55 6.81 20.88
C LEU A 184 12.82 8.13 21.65
N SER A 185 11.81 8.82 22.18
CA SER A 185 12.07 9.98 23.06
C SER A 185 12.60 9.60 24.45
N GLU A 186 12.95 8.33 24.68
CA GLU A 186 13.30 7.81 26.02
C GLU A 186 14.61 6.99 26.07
N ARG A 187 15.49 7.03 25.06
CA ARG A 187 16.81 6.36 25.14
C ARG A 187 17.96 7.30 24.76
N PRO A 188 18.61 7.98 25.73
CA PRO A 188 19.67 8.94 25.47
C PRO A 188 21.01 8.34 25.01
N ASP A 189 21.16 7.01 24.97
CA ASP A 189 22.49 6.39 25.06
C ASP A 189 22.98 5.64 23.80
N ILE A 190 22.33 5.79 22.63
CA ILE A 190 22.80 5.13 21.40
C ILE A 190 23.81 6.03 20.69
N LEU A 191 25.09 5.79 20.96
CA LEU A 191 26.22 6.33 20.21
C LEU A 191 26.29 5.63 18.84
N TRP A 192 25.91 6.36 17.80
CA TRP A 192 26.13 5.97 16.40
C TRP A 192 27.63 5.87 16.13
N THR A 193 28.11 4.64 16.04
CA THR A 193 29.42 4.33 15.49
C THR A 193 29.17 3.45 14.28
N HIS A 194 29.99 3.61 13.24
CA HIS A 194 30.01 2.91 11.95
C HIS A 194 29.47 3.70 10.75
N GLU A 195 30.30 3.67 9.70
CA GLU A 195 30.12 4.36 8.43
C GLU A 195 29.05 3.67 7.57
N ILE A 196 28.36 4.49 6.78
CA ILE A 196 27.16 4.18 6.01
C ILE A 196 27.46 3.10 4.95
N GLY A 197 26.90 1.91 5.13
CA GLY A 197 26.89 0.82 4.15
C GLY A 197 25.76 -0.19 4.40
N ASP A 198 24.90 -0.34 3.39
CA ASP A 198 23.94 -1.43 3.06
C ASP A 198 23.27 -2.26 4.17
N TYR A 199 22.71 -1.62 5.20
CA TYR A 199 21.68 -2.25 6.03
C TYR A 199 20.32 -1.60 5.80
N GLU A 200 19.27 -2.40 5.56
CA GLU A 200 17.89 -1.91 5.65
C GLU A 200 17.63 -1.64 7.13
N LEU A 201 17.48 -0.36 7.51
CA LEU A 201 17.15 0.02 8.88
C LEU A 201 15.63 -0.10 9.09
N CYS A 202 15.23 -0.47 10.30
CA CYS A 202 13.85 -0.41 10.73
C CYS A 202 13.32 1.01 10.53
N GLN A 203 12.26 1.15 9.73
CA GLN A 203 11.67 2.43 9.41
C GLN A 203 11.12 3.21 10.62
N TYR A 204 10.97 2.53 11.78
CA TYR A 204 10.40 3.12 12.99
C TYR A 204 11.44 3.49 14.05
N CYS A 205 12.42 2.63 14.29
CA CYS A 205 13.39 2.82 15.37
C CYS A 205 14.83 2.94 14.88
N GLY A 206 15.07 2.79 13.58
CA GLY A 206 16.40 2.94 12.99
C GLY A 206 17.39 1.85 13.38
N ILE A 207 16.96 0.75 14.00
CA ILE A 207 17.84 -0.40 14.24
C ILE A 207 18.03 -1.21 12.97
N GLU A 208 19.16 -1.88 12.88
CA GLU A 208 19.46 -2.82 11.80
C GLU A 208 18.43 -3.95 11.73
N LEU A 209 17.94 -4.25 10.53
CA LEU A 209 17.09 -5.40 10.27
C LEU A 209 18.00 -6.60 10.01
N LEU A 210 17.94 -7.59 10.90
CA LEU A 210 18.86 -8.72 10.95
C LEU A 210 18.26 -9.99 10.34
N GLU A 211 16.92 -10.08 10.31
CA GLU A 211 16.23 -11.22 9.72
C GLU A 211 15.52 -10.86 8.41
N GLU A 212 15.40 -11.83 7.50
CA GLU A 212 14.68 -11.66 6.22
C GLU A 212 13.25 -11.15 6.44
N ARG A 213 12.58 -11.56 7.52
CA ARG A 213 11.25 -11.06 7.89
C ARG A 213 11.26 -9.59 8.29
N GLU A 214 12.28 -9.16 9.04
CA GLU A 214 12.44 -7.77 9.45
C GLU A 214 12.70 -6.88 8.25
N VAL A 215 13.64 -7.31 7.41
CA VAL A 215 13.99 -6.74 6.11
C VAL A 215 12.73 -6.62 5.27
N VAL A 216 12.01 -7.72 5.01
CA VAL A 216 10.73 -7.77 4.26
C VAL A 216 9.70 -6.75 4.76
N ASN A 217 9.57 -6.61 6.08
CA ASN A 217 8.62 -5.71 6.71
C ASN A 217 9.16 -4.28 6.90
N GLU A 218 10.42 -4.04 6.55
CA GLU A 218 11.18 -2.82 6.85
C GLU A 218 11.06 -2.42 8.33
N THR A 219 10.86 -3.41 9.22
CA THR A 219 10.46 -3.23 10.61
C THR A 219 11.09 -4.31 11.47
N CYS A 220 11.87 -3.93 12.47
CA CYS A 220 12.54 -4.90 13.33
C CYS A 220 11.55 -5.61 14.26
N TYR A 221 11.91 -6.78 14.78
CA TYR A 221 11.11 -7.54 15.74
C TYR A 221 10.76 -6.73 16.96
N GLY A 222 11.63 -5.84 17.44
CA GLY A 222 11.31 -4.98 18.58
C GLY A 222 10.14 -4.04 18.27
N CYS A 223 10.11 -3.46 17.08
CA CYS A 223 9.00 -2.64 16.61
C CYS A 223 7.79 -3.53 16.27
N MET A 224 7.97 -4.62 15.54
CA MET A 224 6.90 -5.58 15.26
C MET A 224 6.25 -6.08 16.55
N HIS A 225 7.02 -6.36 17.61
CA HIS A 225 6.53 -6.76 18.92
C HIS A 225 5.87 -5.63 19.68
N LYS A 226 6.46 -4.44 19.72
CA LYS A 226 5.85 -3.25 20.33
C LYS A 226 4.52 -2.89 19.67
N PHE A 227 4.38 -3.19 18.38
CA PHE A 227 3.13 -3.08 17.62
C PHE A 227 2.24 -4.33 17.68
N SER A 228 2.75 -5.49 18.13
CA SER A 228 1.97 -6.74 18.26
C SER A 228 1.46 -7.00 19.68
N THR A 229 2.14 -6.53 20.72
CA THR A 229 1.71 -6.66 22.11
C THR A 229 1.10 -5.35 22.59
N GLU A 230 -0.24 -5.33 22.54
CA GLU A 230 -1.13 -4.33 23.14
C GLU A 230 -1.00 -2.89 22.61
N ILE A 231 -1.65 -2.64 21.47
CA ILE A 231 -2.15 -1.30 21.14
C ILE A 231 -3.66 -1.41 20.98
N GLY A 232 -4.39 -0.81 21.94
CA GLY A 232 -5.81 -0.56 21.79
C GLY A 232 -6.05 0.11 20.43
N ILE A 233 -6.96 -0.48 19.64
CA ILE A 233 -7.45 -0.07 18.31
C ILE A 233 -6.90 -0.89 17.13
N CYS A 234 -5.69 -1.45 17.17
CA CYS A 234 -5.17 -2.29 16.07
C CYS A 234 -4.74 -3.65 16.58
N THR A 235 -5.45 -4.69 16.17
CA THR A 235 -5.15 -6.04 16.60
C THR A 235 -4.99 -6.97 15.39
N VAL A 236 -3.83 -7.61 15.31
CA VAL A 236 -3.49 -8.71 14.40
C VAL A 236 -3.43 -9.97 15.27
N HIS A 237 -4.07 -11.05 14.84
CA HIS A 237 -3.92 -12.35 15.51
C HIS A 237 -2.98 -13.20 14.66
N ASP A 238 -1.98 -13.79 15.32
CA ASP A 238 -1.09 -14.80 14.78
C ASP A 238 -1.85 -16.09 14.44
N PHE A 239 -1.44 -16.76 13.37
CA PHE A 239 -1.49 -18.21 13.23
C PHE A 239 -0.08 -18.76 13.41
#